data_AF-A0A0C9QUV2-F1
#
_entry.id   AF-A0A0C9QUV2-F1
#
_cell.length_a   1.000
_cell.length_b   1.000
_cell.length_c   1.000
_cell.angle_alpha   90.00
_cell.angle_beta   90.00
_cell.angle_gamma   90.00
#
_symmetry.space_group_name_H-M   'P 1'
#
loop_
_entity.id
_entity.type
_entity.pdbx_description
1 polymer ?
#
loop_
_entity_poly.entity_id
_entity_poly.type
_entity_poly.pdbx_seq_one_letter_code
_entity_poly.pdbx_strand_id
1 'polypeptide(L)'
;MAGQTINDRLLAARHSIAGQGLAKSVCKATTEEMIGPKKKHLDYLIHCTNEPNVSIPQLANLLVERSQNTNWTVVFKALITVHHMMCYGNERFTQYLASSNSTFQLSNFLDKSGVQGILDRINAPVNELSLFLRYDMSPFIRRYAKYLNEKAMSYRSVAFDFCKVKRGKEDGTLRTMNAEKLLKTLPVLQAQLDALLEFDCSANDLTNGVISMCFMLLFRDLIRLFACYNDGIINLLEKYFDMNKKQCRDALDLY
;
A
#
# COMPACT_ATOMS: atom_id res chain seq x y z
N MET A 1 13.10 -20.53 15.36
CA MET A 1 12.21 -20.10 14.27
C MET A 1 10.87 -20.81 14.45
N ALA A 2 9.83 -20.08 14.89
CA ALA A 2 8.48 -20.64 14.92
C ALA A 2 7.94 -20.67 13.48
N GLY A 3 7.57 -21.86 12.99
CA GLY A 3 6.92 -22.02 11.68
C GLY A 3 5.42 -21.75 11.74
N GLN A 4 4.72 -21.96 10.61
CA GLN A 4 3.28 -21.71 10.45
C GLN A 4 2.46 -22.31 11.59
N THR A 5 1.52 -21.52 12.13
CA THR A 5 0.67 -21.90 13.25
C THR A 5 -0.29 -23.02 12.85
N ILE A 6 -0.84 -23.73 13.82
CA ILE A 6 -1.85 -24.78 13.56
C ILE A 6 -3.09 -24.16 12.89
N ASN A 7 -3.47 -22.95 13.30
CA ASN A 7 -4.58 -22.19 12.71
C ASN A 7 -4.32 -21.88 11.23
N ASP A 8 -3.11 -21.43 10.88
CA ASP A 8 -2.72 -21.17 9.49
C ASP A 8 -2.84 -22.44 8.62
N ARG A 9 -2.38 -23.58 9.15
CA ARG A 9 -2.42 -24.87 8.43
C ARG A 9 -3.85 -25.37 8.26
N LEU A 10 -4.68 -25.25 9.30
CA LEU A 10 -6.09 -25.67 9.27
C LEU A 10 -6.89 -24.84 8.27
N LEU A 11 -6.70 -23.51 8.26
CA LEU A 11 -7.37 -22.61 7.33
C LEU A 11 -6.98 -22.92 5.88
N ALA A 12 -5.68 -23.10 5.62
CA ALA A 12 -5.20 -23.46 4.29
C ALA A 12 -5.71 -24.84 3.82
N ALA A 13 -5.85 -25.81 4.75
CA ALA A 13 -6.40 -27.12 4.45
C ALA A 13 -7.90 -27.03 4.10
N ARG A 14 -8.68 -26.25 4.86
CA ARG A 14 -10.11 -26.00 4.58
C ARG A 14 -10.33 -25.44 3.17
N HIS A 15 -9.55 -24.45 2.76
CA HIS A 15 -9.64 -23.92 1.38
C HIS A 15 -9.19 -24.93 0.32
N SER A 16 -8.24 -25.81 0.64
CA SER A 16 -7.84 -26.89 -0.26
C SER A 16 -8.95 -27.91 -0.48
N ILE A 17 -9.68 -28.27 0.58
CA ILE A 17 -10.84 -29.18 0.52
C ILE A 17 -11.99 -28.55 -0.27
N ALA A 18 -12.19 -27.23 -0.12
CA ALA A 18 -13.21 -26.48 -0.85
C ALA A 18 -12.85 -26.16 -2.31
N GLY A 19 -11.69 -26.59 -2.82
CA GLY A 19 -11.24 -26.27 -4.19
C GLY A 19 -10.88 -24.79 -4.41
N GLN A 20 -10.74 -24.00 -3.34
CA GLN A 20 -10.52 -22.55 -3.40
C GLN A 20 -9.02 -22.19 -3.46
N GLY A 21 -8.42 -22.39 -4.63
CA GLY A 21 -6.98 -22.16 -4.85
C GLY A 21 -6.50 -20.74 -4.47
N LEU A 22 -7.28 -19.72 -4.83
CA LEU A 22 -6.97 -18.31 -4.51
C LEU A 22 -6.99 -18.05 -3.00
N ALA A 23 -8.04 -18.47 -2.30
CA ALA A 23 -8.18 -18.27 -0.86
C ALA A 23 -7.05 -18.95 -0.09
N LYS A 24 -6.64 -20.15 -0.51
CA LYS A 24 -5.47 -20.85 0.04
C LYS A 24 -4.18 -20.04 -0.14
N SER A 25 -3.94 -19.49 -1.33
CA SER A 25 -2.73 -18.70 -1.60
C SER A 25 -2.72 -17.38 -0.83
N VAL A 26 -3.87 -16.70 -0.72
CA VAL A 26 -4.04 -15.51 0.12
C VAL A 26 -3.74 -15.83 1.59
N CYS A 27 -4.26 -16.93 2.13
CA CYS A 27 -3.97 -17.34 3.52
C CYS A 27 -2.47 -17.62 3.73
N LYS A 28 -1.81 -18.28 2.77
CA LYS A 28 -0.37 -18.55 2.84
C LYS A 28 0.50 -17.29 2.72
N ALA A 29 0.03 -16.25 2.05
CA ALA A 29 0.69 -14.95 2.01
C ALA A 29 0.47 -14.14 3.31
N THR A 30 -0.63 -14.41 4.02
CA THR A 30 -1.11 -13.63 5.19
C THR A 30 -1.15 -14.47 6.47
N THR A 31 -0.14 -15.32 6.67
CA THR A 31 0.04 -16.12 7.90
C THR A 31 0.37 -15.26 9.11
N GLU A 32 0.28 -15.83 10.31
CA GLU A 32 0.64 -15.16 11.57
C GLU A 32 2.17 -15.11 11.81
N GLU A 33 2.98 -15.74 10.95
CA GLU A 33 4.44 -15.67 11.02
C GLU A 33 4.92 -14.21 10.85
N MET A 34 5.71 -13.70 11.82
CA MET A 34 6.30 -12.34 11.86
C MET A 34 7.46 -12.15 10.86
N ILE A 35 7.20 -12.49 9.59
CA ILE A 35 8.03 -12.24 8.44
C ILE A 35 7.14 -11.72 7.31
N GLY A 36 7.71 -10.94 6.39
CA GLY A 36 6.99 -10.49 5.20
C GLY A 36 6.41 -11.66 4.38
N PRO A 37 5.36 -11.41 3.55
CA PRO A 37 4.79 -12.45 2.71
C PRO A 37 5.86 -13.14 1.86
N LYS A 38 5.91 -14.48 1.91
CA LYS A 38 6.95 -15.25 1.21
C LYS A 38 6.81 -15.04 -0.30
N LYS A 39 7.94 -14.76 -0.97
CA LYS A 39 8.02 -14.48 -2.41
C LYS A 39 7.23 -15.47 -3.28
N LYS A 40 7.37 -16.78 -3.02
CA LYS A 40 6.64 -17.83 -3.76
C LYS A 40 5.10 -17.67 -3.77
N HIS A 41 4.53 -17.08 -2.71
CA HIS A 41 3.08 -16.84 -2.64
C HIS A 41 2.70 -15.55 -3.37
N LEU A 42 3.54 -14.52 -3.29
CA LEU A 42 3.37 -13.28 -4.06
C LEU A 42 3.49 -13.52 -5.56
N ASP A 43 4.50 -14.26 -6.00
CA ASP A 43 4.71 -14.61 -7.42
C ASP A 43 3.50 -15.38 -7.98
N TYR A 44 2.95 -16.32 -7.20
CA TYR A 44 1.74 -17.04 -7.60
C TYR A 44 0.52 -16.11 -7.71
N LEU A 45 0.32 -15.21 -6.75
CA LEU A 45 -0.79 -14.25 -6.80
C LEU A 45 -0.65 -13.27 -7.96
N ILE A 46 0.57 -12.79 -8.27
CA ILE A 46 0.85 -11.99 -9.46
C ILE A 46 0.47 -12.77 -10.72
N HIS A 47 0.89 -14.03 -10.83
CA HIS A 47 0.51 -14.88 -11.96
C HIS A 47 -1.02 -14.97 -12.07
N CYS A 48 -1.73 -15.21 -10.97
CA CYS A 48 -3.20 -15.20 -10.96
C CYS A 48 -3.81 -13.88 -11.46
N THR A 49 -3.20 -12.71 -11.23
CA THR A 49 -3.72 -11.45 -11.77
C THR A 49 -3.63 -11.35 -13.29
N ASN A 50 -2.73 -12.11 -13.93
CA ASN A 50 -2.56 -12.12 -15.39
C ASN A 50 -3.46 -13.14 -16.08
N GLU A 51 -3.98 -14.12 -15.35
CA GLU A 51 -4.83 -15.17 -15.89
C GLU A 51 -6.25 -14.63 -16.18
N PRO A 52 -6.74 -14.68 -17.44
CA PRO A 52 -8.04 -14.10 -17.81
C PRO A 52 -9.24 -14.72 -17.07
N ASN A 53 -9.12 -15.99 -16.66
CA ASN A 53 -10.19 -16.75 -16.00
C ASN A 53 -10.22 -16.55 -14.47
N VAL A 54 -9.24 -15.82 -13.91
CA VAL A 54 -9.20 -15.53 -12.47
C VAL A 54 -10.08 -14.32 -12.15
N SER A 55 -10.97 -14.48 -11.17
CA SER A 55 -11.80 -13.40 -10.68
C SER A 55 -10.98 -12.43 -9.81
N ILE A 56 -10.62 -11.28 -10.39
CA ILE A 56 -9.99 -10.17 -9.68
C ILE A 56 -10.83 -9.66 -8.51
N PRO A 57 -12.16 -9.47 -8.63
CA PRO A 57 -12.99 -9.08 -7.50
C PRO A 57 -12.90 -10.06 -6.32
N GLN A 58 -12.93 -11.37 -6.61
CA GLN A 58 -12.79 -12.39 -5.57
C GLN A 58 -11.43 -12.31 -4.88
N LEU A 59 -10.35 -12.18 -5.64
CA LEU A 59 -8.99 -12.06 -5.10
C LEU A 59 -8.84 -10.82 -4.20
N ALA A 60 -9.35 -9.67 -4.65
CA ALA A 60 -9.32 -8.43 -3.87
C ALA A 60 -10.17 -8.56 -2.58
N ASN A 61 -11.39 -9.10 -2.68
CA ASN A 61 -12.27 -9.28 -1.52
C ASN A 61 -11.67 -10.23 -0.48
N LEU A 62 -11.00 -11.30 -0.90
CA LEU A 62 -10.28 -12.18 0.01
C LEU A 62 -9.20 -11.43 0.80
N LEU A 63 -8.48 -10.50 0.17
CA LEU A 63 -7.46 -9.70 0.87
C LEU A 63 -8.06 -8.63 1.78
N VAL A 64 -9.17 -8.01 1.37
CA VAL A 64 -9.94 -7.11 2.23
C VAL A 64 -10.44 -7.87 3.47
N GLU A 65 -10.94 -9.09 3.31
CA GLU A 65 -11.33 -9.96 4.43
C GLU A 65 -10.15 -10.25 5.37
N ARG A 66 -8.97 -10.57 4.82
CA ARG A 66 -7.75 -10.75 5.66
C ARG A 66 -7.34 -9.46 6.38
N SER A 67 -7.59 -8.29 5.79
CA SER A 67 -7.30 -7.00 6.44
C SER A 67 -8.20 -6.70 7.64
N GLN A 68 -9.33 -7.40 7.79
CA GLN A 68 -10.24 -7.26 8.93
C GLN A 68 -9.91 -8.21 10.10
N ASN A 69 -8.80 -8.95 10.01
CA ASN A 69 -8.36 -9.82 11.09
C ASN A 69 -7.95 -8.99 12.34
N THR A 70 -8.00 -9.60 13.52
CA THR A 70 -7.56 -8.95 14.77
C THR A 70 -6.05 -8.95 14.93
N ASN A 71 -5.34 -9.90 14.31
CA ASN A 71 -3.89 -10.04 14.39
C ASN A 71 -3.21 -9.03 13.45
N TRP A 72 -2.41 -8.12 14.01
CA TRP A 72 -1.70 -7.08 13.25
C TRP A 72 -0.85 -7.67 12.12
N THR A 73 -0.21 -8.84 12.33
CA THR A 73 0.68 -9.46 11.35
C THR A 73 -0.11 -9.87 10.10
N VAL A 74 -1.30 -10.45 10.30
CA VAL A 74 -2.20 -10.85 9.20
C VAL A 74 -2.67 -9.62 8.43
N VAL A 75 -3.14 -8.59 9.16
CA VAL A 75 -3.64 -7.33 8.56
C VAL A 75 -2.54 -6.66 7.74
N PHE A 76 -1.36 -6.47 8.33
CA PHE A 76 -0.25 -5.79 7.68
C PHE A 76 0.22 -6.56 6.44
N LYS A 77 0.29 -7.90 6.51
CA LYS A 77 0.66 -8.75 5.37
C LYS A 77 -0.40 -8.73 4.26
N ALA A 78 -1.68 -8.58 4.59
CA ALA A 78 -2.72 -8.39 3.60
C ALA A 78 -2.50 -7.08 2.82
N LEU A 79 -2.22 -5.97 3.52
CA LEU A 79 -1.89 -4.68 2.90
C LEU A 79 -0.61 -4.78 2.04
N ILE A 80 0.44 -5.43 2.54
CA ILE A 80 1.69 -5.65 1.78
C ILE A 80 1.42 -6.45 0.50
N THR A 81 0.60 -7.49 0.59
CA THR A 81 0.24 -8.33 -0.57
C THR A 81 -0.57 -7.54 -1.60
N VAL A 82 -1.50 -6.68 -1.16
CA VAL A 82 -2.24 -5.77 -2.02
C VAL A 82 -1.31 -4.80 -2.73
N HIS A 83 -0.44 -4.10 -1.98
CA HIS A 83 0.53 -3.17 -2.56
C HIS A 83 1.43 -3.86 -3.58
N HIS A 84 1.90 -5.07 -3.26
CA HIS A 84 2.73 -5.86 -4.16
C HIS A 84 2.01 -6.14 -5.49
N MET A 85 0.73 -6.51 -5.47
CA MET A 85 -0.04 -6.72 -6.70
C MET A 85 -0.32 -5.41 -7.45
N MET A 86 -0.54 -4.29 -6.75
CA MET A 86 -0.66 -2.98 -7.42
C MET A 86 0.62 -2.62 -8.17
N CYS A 87 1.80 -2.90 -7.61
CA CYS A 87 3.09 -2.60 -8.23
C CYS A 87 3.47 -3.57 -9.36
N TYR A 88 3.29 -4.89 -9.15
CA TYR A 88 3.86 -5.93 -10.01
C TYR A 88 2.83 -6.79 -10.74
N GLY A 89 1.57 -6.76 -10.33
CA GLY A 89 0.47 -7.48 -10.96
C GLY A 89 -0.08 -6.78 -12.20
N ASN A 90 -1.07 -7.43 -12.81
CA ASN A 90 -1.84 -6.88 -13.91
C ASN A 90 -2.62 -5.63 -13.48
N GLU A 91 -2.73 -4.65 -14.36
CA GLU A 91 -3.45 -3.40 -14.07
C GLU A 91 -4.91 -3.59 -13.72
N ARG A 92 -5.56 -4.69 -14.17
CA ARG A 92 -6.93 -5.06 -13.79
C ARG A 92 -7.13 -5.09 -12.29
N PHE A 93 -6.11 -5.49 -11.51
CA PHE A 93 -6.18 -5.50 -10.06
C PHE A 93 -6.29 -4.08 -9.49
N THR A 94 -5.41 -3.17 -9.92
CA THR A 94 -5.46 -1.76 -9.50
C THR A 94 -6.73 -1.05 -10.00
N GLN A 95 -7.15 -1.32 -11.24
CA GLN A 95 -8.41 -0.80 -11.80
C GLN A 95 -9.62 -1.23 -10.97
N TYR A 96 -9.67 -2.50 -10.54
CA TYR A 96 -10.73 -2.97 -9.65
C TYR A 96 -10.71 -2.23 -8.31
N LEU A 97 -9.55 -2.07 -7.66
CA LEU A 97 -9.47 -1.33 -6.40
C LEU A 97 -9.83 0.16 -6.54
N ALA A 98 -9.49 0.78 -7.67
CA ALA A 98 -9.83 2.17 -7.96
C ALA A 98 -11.32 2.39 -8.26
N SER A 99 -11.97 1.42 -8.91
CA SER A 99 -13.38 1.52 -9.33
C SER A 99 -14.35 0.99 -8.27
N SER A 100 -13.97 -0.05 -7.55
CA SER A 100 -14.76 -0.57 -6.43
C SER A 100 -14.59 0.34 -5.22
N ASN A 101 -15.65 0.53 -4.43
CA ASN A 101 -15.54 1.18 -3.12
C ASN A 101 -14.87 0.25 -2.07
N SER A 102 -13.97 -0.63 -2.51
CA SER A 102 -13.24 -1.58 -1.68
C SER A 102 -12.05 -0.89 -1.02
N THR A 103 -12.35 -0.02 -0.05
CA THR A 103 -11.33 0.70 0.73
C THR A 103 -10.97 -0.04 2.01
N PHE A 104 -9.73 0.12 2.46
CA PHE A 104 -9.29 -0.41 3.76
C PHE A 104 -9.79 0.53 4.87
N GLN A 105 -10.83 0.12 5.60
CA GLN A 105 -11.40 0.87 6.73
C GLN A 105 -10.63 0.59 8.03
N LEU A 106 -9.35 0.96 8.04
CA LEU A 106 -8.44 0.67 9.15
C LEU A 106 -8.08 1.90 9.97
N SER A 107 -8.79 3.02 9.83
CA SER A 107 -8.50 4.27 10.55
C SER A 107 -8.52 4.14 12.08
N ASN A 108 -9.26 3.16 12.61
CA ASN A 108 -9.34 2.86 14.05
C ASN A 108 -8.71 1.51 14.41
N PHE A 109 -7.91 0.92 13.51
CA PHE A 109 -7.26 -0.37 13.79
C PHE A 109 -6.35 -0.25 15.02
N LEU A 110 -6.54 -1.18 15.96
CA LEU A 110 -5.73 -1.33 17.16
C LEU A 110 -5.65 -2.82 17.49
N ASP A 111 -4.43 -3.36 17.55
CA ASP A 111 -4.24 -4.72 18.01
C ASP A 111 -4.28 -4.79 19.54
N LYS A 112 -5.32 -5.45 20.06
CA LYS A 112 -5.53 -5.61 21.51
C LYS A 112 -4.68 -6.72 22.12
N SER A 113 -4.06 -7.60 21.32
CA SER A 113 -3.14 -8.63 21.84
C SER A 113 -1.96 -8.01 22.57
N GLY A 114 -1.51 -6.84 22.11
CA GLY A 114 -0.51 -6.05 22.81
C GLY A 114 -1.01 -5.49 24.15
N VAL A 115 -2.22 -4.94 24.15
CA VAL A 115 -2.84 -4.31 25.33
C VAL A 115 -3.12 -5.32 26.45
N GLN A 116 -3.53 -6.55 26.14
CA GLN A 116 -3.68 -7.61 27.15
C GLN A 116 -2.33 -7.95 27.80
N GLY A 117 -1.25 -8.02 27.02
CA GLY A 117 0.10 -8.22 27.55
C GLY A 117 0.59 -7.07 28.45
N ILE A 118 0.12 -5.83 28.20
CA ILE A 118 0.35 -4.67 29.07
C ILE A 118 -0.44 -4.79 30.37
N LEU A 119 -1.73 -5.16 30.30
CA LEU A 119 -2.60 -5.34 31.48
C LEU A 119 -2.09 -6.47 32.40
N ASP A 120 -1.57 -7.55 31.83
CA ASP A 120 -0.96 -8.64 32.59
C ASP A 120 0.38 -8.24 33.24
N ARG A 121 0.95 -7.08 32.87
CA ARG A 121 2.25 -6.59 33.31
C ARG A 121 2.23 -5.12 33.76
N ILE A 122 1.12 -4.62 34.29
CA ILE A 122 1.01 -3.24 34.80
C ILE A 122 2.09 -2.92 35.86
N ASN A 123 2.63 -3.95 36.53
CA ASN A 123 3.71 -3.84 37.50
C ASN A 123 5.13 -3.89 36.89
N ALA A 124 5.28 -3.92 35.56
CA ALA A 124 6.58 -3.90 34.89
C ALA A 124 7.22 -2.50 34.93
N PRO A 125 8.56 -2.41 34.95
CA PRO A 125 9.25 -1.13 35.00
C PRO A 125 8.99 -0.29 33.72
N VAL A 126 8.96 1.04 33.86
CA VAL A 126 8.52 2.01 32.83
C VAL A 126 9.32 1.89 31.51
N ASN A 127 10.57 1.44 31.59
CA ASN A 127 11.43 1.17 30.43
C ASN A 127 10.98 -0.06 29.60
N GLU A 128 10.36 -1.07 30.22
CA GLU A 128 9.78 -2.22 29.51
C GLU A 128 8.44 -1.85 28.87
N LEU A 129 7.63 -1.00 29.54
CA LEU A 129 6.35 -0.53 29.01
C LEU A 129 6.53 0.36 27.76
N SER A 130 7.54 1.23 27.75
CA SER A 130 7.89 2.07 26.60
C SER A 130 8.46 1.26 25.43
N LEU A 131 9.17 0.16 25.70
CA LEU A 131 9.60 -0.78 24.67
C LEU A 131 8.40 -1.50 24.04
N PHE A 132 7.38 -1.85 24.84
CA PHE A 132 6.17 -2.50 24.33
C PHE A 132 5.35 -1.60 23.40
N LEU A 133 5.24 -0.31 23.71
CA LEU A 133 4.62 0.68 22.81
C LEU A 133 5.41 0.85 21.50
N ARG A 134 6.73 0.62 21.50
CA ARG A 134 7.54 0.58 20.26
C ARG A 134 7.27 -0.65 19.40
N TYR A 135 6.64 -1.69 19.94
CA TYR A 135 6.19 -2.85 19.17
C TYR A 135 4.76 -2.71 18.64
N ASP A 136 4.04 -1.61 18.95
CA ASP A 136 2.72 -1.38 18.40
C ASP A 136 2.81 -1.05 16.90
N MET A 137 2.41 -2.01 16.08
CA MET A 137 2.39 -1.89 14.63
C MET A 137 1.11 -1.21 14.11
N SER A 138 0.13 -0.96 15.01
CA SER A 138 -1.16 -0.39 14.64
C SER A 138 -1.03 0.98 13.94
N PRO A 139 -0.25 1.96 14.42
CA PRO A 139 -0.09 3.24 13.73
C PRO A 139 0.41 3.11 12.30
N PHE A 140 1.39 2.22 12.06
CA PHE A 140 1.94 1.96 10.73
C PHE A 140 0.92 1.29 9.81
N ILE A 141 0.10 0.37 10.33
CA ILE A 141 -1.00 -0.24 9.58
C ILE A 141 -2.00 0.83 9.14
N ARG A 142 -2.39 1.75 10.03
CA ARG A 142 -3.35 2.83 9.70
C ARG A 142 -2.82 3.74 8.60
N ARG A 143 -1.58 4.22 8.76
CA ARG A 143 -0.90 5.10 7.79
C ARG A 143 -0.71 4.39 6.45
N TYR A 144 -0.29 3.13 6.46
CA TYR A 144 -0.09 2.35 5.25
C TYR A 144 -1.40 2.05 4.50
N ALA A 145 -2.47 1.71 5.24
CA ALA A 145 -3.79 1.54 4.65
C ALA A 145 -4.30 2.84 4.00
N LYS A 146 -4.08 4.00 4.64
CA LYS A 146 -4.37 5.32 4.08
C LYS A 146 -3.62 5.51 2.76
N TYR A 147 -2.32 5.24 2.72
CA TYR A 147 -1.54 5.33 1.48
C TYR A 147 -2.09 4.43 0.35
N LEU A 148 -2.46 3.18 0.64
CA LEU A 148 -3.00 2.28 -0.39
C LEU A 148 -4.36 2.74 -0.92
N ASN A 149 -5.22 3.27 -0.05
CA ASN A 149 -6.47 3.91 -0.47
C ASN A 149 -6.18 5.12 -1.37
N GLU A 150 -5.23 5.98 -0.98
CA GLU A 150 -4.84 7.15 -1.77
C GLU A 150 -4.24 6.75 -3.13
N LYS A 151 -3.42 5.70 -3.18
CA LYS A 151 -2.88 5.15 -4.43
C LYS A 151 -3.99 4.66 -5.36
N ALA A 152 -5.03 4.02 -4.85
CA ALA A 152 -6.18 3.61 -5.64
C ALA A 152 -7.02 4.82 -6.11
N MET A 153 -7.23 5.82 -5.25
CA MET A 153 -7.94 7.06 -5.57
C MET A 153 -7.21 7.91 -6.61
N SER A 154 -5.88 7.98 -6.52
CA SER A 154 -5.01 8.59 -7.51
C SER A 154 -5.22 7.94 -8.88
N TYR A 155 -5.12 6.60 -8.96
CA TYR A 155 -5.38 5.86 -10.20
C TYR A 155 -6.79 6.14 -10.74
N ARG A 156 -7.82 6.16 -9.88
CA ARG A 156 -9.21 6.50 -10.28
C ARG A 156 -9.30 7.89 -10.92
N SER A 157 -8.57 8.86 -10.38
CA SER A 157 -8.67 10.27 -10.76
C SER A 157 -7.98 10.55 -12.11
N VAL A 158 -6.86 9.88 -12.39
CA VAL A 158 -6.06 10.15 -13.61
C VAL A 158 -6.05 9.02 -14.63
N ALA A 159 -6.60 7.85 -14.29
CA ALA A 159 -6.67 6.64 -15.11
C ALA A 159 -5.30 6.04 -15.50
N PHE A 160 -4.26 6.31 -14.72
CA PHE A 160 -2.94 5.67 -14.83
C PHE A 160 -2.23 5.64 -13.48
N ASP A 161 -1.22 4.78 -13.33
CA ASP A 161 -0.38 4.70 -12.13
C ASP A 161 0.86 5.58 -12.29
N PHE A 162 1.00 6.64 -11.48
CA PHE A 162 2.19 7.50 -11.48
C PHE A 162 3.51 6.73 -11.28
N CYS A 163 3.48 5.56 -10.63
CA CYS A 163 4.66 4.71 -10.46
C CYS A 163 5.05 3.94 -11.74
N LYS A 164 4.20 3.94 -12.78
CA LYS A 164 4.38 3.16 -14.01
C LYS A 164 4.37 4.02 -15.29
N VAL A 165 4.19 5.33 -15.19
CA VAL A 165 4.20 6.21 -16.38
C VAL A 165 5.57 6.28 -17.04
N LYS A 166 5.57 6.59 -18.35
CA LYS A 166 6.78 6.91 -19.08
C LYS A 166 7.40 8.19 -18.50
N ARG A 167 8.73 8.22 -18.45
CA ARG A 167 9.53 9.35 -17.94
C ARG A 167 10.52 9.81 -19.01
N GLY A 168 11.05 11.01 -18.83
CA GLY A 168 12.07 11.58 -19.71
C GLY A 168 11.55 12.77 -20.52
N LYS A 169 12.49 13.51 -21.11
CA LYS A 169 12.24 14.81 -21.74
C LYS A 169 11.24 14.76 -22.91
N GLU A 170 11.37 13.75 -23.77
CA GLU A 170 10.65 13.68 -25.04
C GLU A 170 9.30 12.99 -24.93
N ASP A 171 9.22 11.88 -24.19
CA ASP A 171 8.03 11.02 -24.11
C ASP A 171 7.45 10.89 -22.69
N GLY A 172 7.97 11.65 -21.72
CA GLY A 172 7.51 11.59 -20.34
C GLY A 172 6.08 12.05 -20.20
N THR A 173 5.21 11.25 -19.58
CA THR A 173 3.77 11.52 -19.51
C THR A 173 3.48 12.85 -18.82
N LEU A 174 4.15 13.15 -17.70
CA LEU A 174 3.99 14.44 -17.01
C LEU A 174 4.85 15.54 -17.62
N ARG A 175 5.94 15.19 -18.30
CA ARG A 175 6.84 16.12 -18.99
C ARG A 175 6.19 16.80 -20.19
N THR A 176 5.36 16.07 -20.93
CA THR A 176 4.71 16.55 -22.17
C THR A 176 3.25 16.95 -21.98
N MET A 177 2.69 16.75 -20.78
CA MET A 177 1.30 17.06 -20.47
C MET A 177 0.95 18.53 -20.73
N ASN A 178 -0.22 18.83 -21.31
CA ASN A 178 -0.69 20.21 -21.49
C ASN A 178 -0.97 20.90 -20.14
N ALA A 179 -0.91 22.24 -20.11
CA ALA A 179 -1.03 23.02 -18.88
C ALA A 179 -2.33 22.77 -18.10
N GLU A 180 -3.47 22.71 -18.79
CA GLU A 180 -4.77 22.54 -18.11
C GLU A 180 -4.86 21.18 -17.40
N LYS A 181 -4.45 20.11 -18.08
CA LYS A 181 -4.43 18.77 -17.49
C LYS A 181 -3.36 18.66 -16.41
N LEU A 182 -2.20 19.29 -16.59
CA LEU A 182 -1.10 19.27 -15.63
C LEU A 182 -1.50 19.89 -14.29
N LEU A 183 -2.14 21.06 -14.32
CA LEU A 183 -2.65 21.76 -13.12
C LEU A 183 -3.68 20.94 -12.34
N LYS A 184 -4.45 20.07 -13.01
CA LYS A 184 -5.38 19.14 -12.35
C LYS A 184 -4.70 17.84 -11.88
N THR A 185 -3.59 17.46 -12.50
CA THR A 185 -2.88 16.19 -12.25
C THR A 185 -1.89 16.32 -11.09
N LEU A 186 -1.17 17.44 -10.98
CA LEU A 186 -0.18 17.68 -9.92
C LEU A 186 -0.77 17.57 -8.50
N PRO A 187 -1.96 18.15 -8.19
CA PRO A 187 -2.58 17.97 -6.87
C PRO A 187 -2.84 16.50 -6.50
N VAL A 188 -3.24 15.68 -7.48
CA VAL A 188 -3.50 14.24 -7.26
C VAL A 188 -2.19 13.51 -6.94
N LEU A 189 -1.12 13.82 -7.67
CA LEU A 189 0.20 13.27 -7.41
C LEU A 189 0.74 13.71 -6.04
N GLN A 190 0.58 14.98 -5.69
CA GLN A 190 0.99 15.52 -4.40
C GLN A 190 0.25 14.84 -3.25
N ALA A 191 -1.09 14.70 -3.33
CA ALA A 191 -1.87 14.01 -2.30
C ALA A 191 -1.41 12.55 -2.07
N GLN A 192 -1.09 11.83 -3.15
CA GLN A 192 -0.54 10.48 -3.04
C GLN A 192 0.85 10.47 -2.40
N LEU A 193 1.70 11.45 -2.71
CA LEU A 193 3.02 11.60 -2.10
C LEU A 193 2.93 11.95 -0.62
N ASP A 194 2.06 12.88 -0.24
CA ASP A 194 1.81 13.28 1.15
C ASP A 194 1.36 12.07 1.99
N ALA A 195 0.39 11.30 1.49
CA ALA A 195 -0.06 10.07 2.16
C ALA A 195 1.06 9.01 2.29
N LEU A 196 2.02 8.98 1.37
CA LEU A 196 3.20 8.12 1.48
C LEU A 196 4.13 8.59 2.60
N LEU A 197 4.43 9.89 2.62
CA LEU A 197 5.34 10.51 3.58
C LEU A 197 4.78 10.47 5.01
N GLU A 198 3.46 10.48 5.17
CA GLU A 198 2.78 10.26 6.45
C GLU A 198 3.06 8.90 7.10
N PHE A 199 3.67 7.93 6.39
CA PHE A 199 4.14 6.70 7.02
C PHE A 199 5.10 6.98 8.18
N ASP A 200 5.96 8.00 8.02
CA ASP A 200 6.75 8.63 9.07
C ASP A 200 7.32 7.64 10.11
N CYS A 201 8.14 6.71 9.61
CA CYS A 201 8.86 5.74 10.44
C CYS A 201 10.32 6.15 10.61
N SER A 202 10.87 5.88 11.79
CA SER A 202 12.29 5.98 12.09
C SER A 202 13.01 4.65 11.86
N ALA A 203 14.35 4.68 11.81
CA ALA A 203 15.14 3.46 11.73
C ALA A 203 14.90 2.50 12.91
N ASN A 204 14.53 3.03 14.08
CA ASN A 204 14.24 2.23 15.28
C ASN A 204 12.90 1.49 15.18
N ASP A 205 12.00 1.89 14.29
CA ASP A 205 10.69 1.24 14.10
C ASP A 205 10.79 0.01 13.18
N LEU A 206 11.85 -0.08 12.37
CA LEU A 206 12.10 -1.16 11.41
C LEU A 206 12.62 -2.44 12.09
N THR A 207 11.87 -2.96 13.05
CA THR A 207 12.30 -4.01 13.98
C THR A 207 12.04 -5.43 13.51
N ASN A 208 11.25 -5.63 12.45
CA ASN A 208 10.84 -6.96 11.99
C ASN A 208 10.61 -7.01 10.46
N GLY A 209 10.60 -8.23 9.91
CA GLY A 209 10.52 -8.44 8.46
C GLY A 209 9.20 -8.01 7.80
N VAL A 210 8.13 -7.77 8.56
CA VAL A 210 6.84 -7.30 8.02
C VAL A 210 6.93 -5.80 7.72
N ILE A 211 7.29 -4.98 8.71
CA ILE A 211 7.43 -3.53 8.52
C ILE A 211 8.58 -3.18 7.58
N SER A 212 9.70 -3.93 7.62
CA SER A 212 10.80 -3.73 6.66
C SER A 212 10.35 -3.96 5.21
N MET A 213 9.50 -4.96 4.96
CA MET A 213 8.98 -5.21 3.60
C MET A 213 7.99 -4.14 3.16
N CYS A 214 7.13 -3.66 4.07
CA CYS A 214 6.27 -2.50 3.82
C CYS A 214 7.09 -1.27 3.41
N PHE A 215 8.10 -0.93 4.21
CA PHE A 215 8.98 0.20 3.96
C PHE A 215 9.69 0.09 2.60
N MET A 216 10.18 -1.10 2.23
CA MET A 216 10.82 -1.31 0.92
C MET A 216 9.87 -1.05 -0.26
N LEU A 217 8.57 -1.38 -0.14
CA LEU A 217 7.59 -1.07 -1.18
C LEU A 217 7.28 0.43 -1.22
N LEU A 218 7.10 1.08 -0.06
CA LEU A 218 6.91 2.53 0.03
C LEU A 218 8.09 3.31 -0.55
N PHE A 219 9.32 2.91 -0.21
CA PHE A 219 10.54 3.51 -0.76
C PHE A 219 10.58 3.39 -2.29
N ARG A 220 10.21 2.23 -2.83
CA ARG A 220 10.19 1.99 -4.28
C ARG A 220 9.19 2.89 -5.01
N ASP A 221 8.03 3.12 -4.41
CA ASP A 221 7.01 4.01 -4.93
C ASP A 221 7.44 5.48 -4.76
N LEU A 222 8.03 5.86 -3.61
CA LEU A 222 8.55 7.20 -3.35
C LEU A 222 9.53 7.66 -4.45
N ILE A 223 10.52 6.83 -4.79
CA ILE A 223 11.50 7.18 -5.84
C ILE A 223 10.82 7.43 -7.20
N ARG A 224 9.75 6.69 -7.50
CA ARG A 224 9.01 6.85 -8.77
C ARG A 224 8.12 8.08 -8.74
N LEU A 225 7.37 8.28 -7.66
CA LEU A 225 6.50 9.44 -7.44
C LEU A 225 7.31 10.72 -7.44
N PHE A 226 8.45 10.76 -6.75
CA PHE A 226 9.35 11.92 -6.73
C PHE A 226 9.87 12.27 -8.14
N ALA A 227 10.32 11.28 -8.91
CA ALA A 227 10.74 11.51 -10.29
C ALA A 227 9.58 12.05 -11.15
N CYS A 228 8.39 11.48 -11.00
CA CYS A 228 7.18 11.90 -11.69
C CYS A 228 6.79 13.35 -11.32
N TYR A 229 6.90 13.69 -10.04
CA TYR A 229 6.59 15.01 -9.52
C TYR A 229 7.55 16.06 -10.07
N ASN A 230 8.86 15.78 -10.08
CA ASN A 230 9.85 16.64 -10.73
C ASN A 230 9.58 16.84 -12.22
N ASP A 231 9.25 15.77 -12.96
CA ASP A 231 8.87 15.89 -14.38
C ASP A 231 7.67 16.82 -14.57
N GLY A 232 6.69 16.78 -13.65
CA GLY A 232 5.53 17.66 -13.64
C GLY A 232 5.88 19.12 -13.29
N ILE A 233 6.68 19.35 -12.26
CA ILE A 233 7.09 20.70 -11.84
C ILE A 233 7.94 21.39 -12.89
N ILE A 234 8.93 20.71 -13.48
CA ILE A 234 9.73 21.32 -14.55
C ILE A 234 8.81 21.66 -15.76
N ASN A 235 7.73 20.91 -16.00
CA ASN A 235 6.81 21.17 -17.13
C ASN A 235 5.90 22.36 -16.82
N LEU A 236 5.47 22.45 -15.55
CA LEU A 236 4.73 23.60 -15.03
C LEU A 236 5.52 24.89 -15.22
N LEU A 237 6.81 24.88 -14.84
CA LEU A 237 7.69 26.04 -14.95
C LEU A 237 7.98 26.43 -16.41
N GLU A 238 8.20 25.47 -17.30
CA GLU A 238 8.39 25.75 -18.73
C GLU A 238 7.18 26.44 -19.37
N LYS A 239 5.97 26.09 -18.92
CA LYS A 239 4.71 26.64 -19.46
C LYS A 239 4.23 27.89 -18.73
N TYR A 240 4.82 28.24 -17.59
CA TYR A 240 4.30 29.25 -16.67
C TYR A 240 4.08 30.62 -17.33
N PHE A 241 5.00 31.05 -18.19
CA PHE A 241 4.92 32.36 -18.84
C PHE A 241 3.89 32.43 -19.98
N ASP A 242 3.44 31.28 -20.47
CA ASP A 242 2.39 31.18 -21.50
C ASP A 242 0.98 30.97 -20.89
N MET A 243 0.90 30.84 -19.57
CA MET A 243 -0.36 30.63 -18.85
C MET A 243 -1.15 31.92 -18.66
N ASN A 244 -2.47 31.80 -18.52
CA ASN A 244 -3.28 32.95 -18.12
C ASN A 244 -3.13 33.26 -16.62
N LYS A 245 -3.54 34.46 -16.19
CA LYS A 245 -3.39 34.94 -14.80
C LYS A 245 -3.91 33.97 -13.72
N LYS A 246 -5.01 33.27 -13.99
CA LYS A 246 -5.57 32.28 -13.04
C LYS A 246 -4.64 31.07 -12.94
N GLN A 247 -4.25 30.52 -14.10
CA GLN A 247 -3.34 29.39 -14.18
C GLN A 247 -1.96 29.69 -13.56
N CYS A 248 -1.41 30.90 -13.75
CA CYS A 248 -0.17 31.29 -13.08
C CYS A 248 -0.31 31.29 -11.55
N ARG A 249 -1.45 31.73 -11.02
CA ARG A 249 -1.69 31.68 -9.56
C ARG A 249 -1.74 30.23 -9.07
N ASP A 250 -2.49 29.38 -9.75
CA ASP A 250 -2.61 27.95 -9.40
C ASP A 250 -1.24 27.25 -9.53
N ALA A 251 -0.46 27.58 -10.56
CA ALA A 251 0.89 27.04 -10.77
C ALA A 251 1.87 27.48 -9.67
N LEU A 252 1.77 28.73 -9.21
CA LEU A 252 2.63 29.25 -8.15
C LEU A 252 2.31 28.63 -6.79
N ASP A 253 1.04 28.30 -6.52
CA ASP A 253 0.64 27.60 -5.29
C ASP A 253 1.13 26.14 -5.26
N LEU A 254 1.26 25.51 -6.43
CA LEU A 254 1.78 24.15 -6.57
C LEU A 254 3.32 24.06 -6.50
N TYR A 255 4.04 25.17 -6.71
CA TYR A 255 5.50 25.22 -6.69
C TYR A 255 6.04 25.51 -5.29
#